data_AF-A0A173REP7-F1
#
_entry.id   AF-A0A173REP7-F1
#
_cell.length_a   1.000
_cell.length_b   1.000
_cell.length_c   1.000
_cell.angle_alpha   90.00
_cell.angle_beta   90.00
_cell.angle_gamma   90.00
#
_symmetry.space_group_name_H-M   'P 1'
#
loop_
_entity.id
_entity.type
_entity.pdbx_description
1 polymer ?
#
loop_
_entity_poly.entity_id
_entity_poly.type
_entity_poly.pdbx_seq_one_letter_code
_entity_poly.pdbx_strand_id
1 'polypeptide(L)'
;MKKIAVTILNQKLSADLLNPKVVKKYQTEIDKVTEKANDTEGKTDEEVIVNQCEAVIEMIDNIFGKGSAKKVLGEETDLLTCLQAYFELTTMYKNQVVPYMNKEIAKMKAGEK
;
A
#
# COMPACT_ATOMS: atom_id res chain seq x y z
N MET A 1 -11.32 -8.68 -12.00
CA MET A 1 -11.63 -7.27 -12.34
C MET A 1 -10.37 -6.66 -12.95
N LYS A 2 -10.37 -5.38 -13.35
CA LYS A 2 -9.17 -4.76 -13.96
C LYS A 2 -8.14 -4.43 -12.87
N LYS A 3 -6.98 -5.07 -12.94
CA LYS A 3 -5.86 -4.75 -12.05
C LYS A 3 -5.18 -3.45 -12.50
N ILE A 4 -4.79 -2.64 -11.53
CA ILE A 4 -4.00 -1.43 -11.71
C ILE A 4 -2.63 -1.68 -11.11
N ALA A 5 -1.59 -1.41 -11.89
CA ALA A 5 -0.22 -1.46 -11.42
C ALA A 5 0.15 -0.13 -10.76
N VAL A 6 0.73 -0.21 -9.57
CA VAL A 6 1.33 0.90 -8.83
C VAL A 6 2.78 0.57 -8.49
N THR A 7 3.59 1.60 -8.28
CA THR A 7 4.99 1.47 -7.87
C THR A 7 5.13 1.86 -6.41
N ILE A 8 5.74 0.98 -5.62
CA ILE A 8 6.10 1.18 -4.21
C ILE A 8 7.57 0.79 -4.06
N LEU A 9 8.44 1.68 -3.58
CA LEU A 9 9.89 1.52 -3.50
C LEU A 9 10.51 0.98 -4.80
N ASN A 10 10.15 1.59 -5.94
CA ASN A 10 10.58 1.16 -7.30
C ASN A 10 10.07 -0.23 -7.74
N GLN A 11 9.28 -0.92 -6.93
CA GLN A 11 8.71 -2.23 -7.25
C GLN A 11 7.27 -2.10 -7.70
N LYS A 12 6.93 -2.81 -8.78
CA LYS A 12 5.56 -2.82 -9.32
C LYS A 12 4.71 -3.88 -8.63
N LEU A 13 3.59 -3.43 -8.06
CA LEU A 13 2.53 -4.28 -7.51
C LEU A 13 1.20 -4.01 -8.23
N SER A 14 0.33 -5.01 -8.30
CA SER A 14 -0.93 -4.92 -9.05
C SER A 14 -2.10 -5.49 -8.25
N ALA A 15 -3.13 -4.67 -8.05
CA ALA A 15 -4.36 -5.07 -7.39
C ALA A 15 -5.60 -4.47 -8.08
N ASP A 16 -6.78 -4.95 -7.74
CA ASP A 16 -8.05 -4.40 -8.23
C ASP A 16 -8.40 -3.08 -7.50
N LEU A 17 -7.56 -2.05 -7.64
CA LEU A 17 -7.62 -0.80 -6.84
C LEU A 17 -8.85 0.09 -7.11
N LEU A 18 -9.74 -0.31 -8.01
CA LEU A 18 -11.06 0.32 -8.21
C LEU A 18 -12.22 -0.59 -7.75
N ASN A 19 -11.92 -1.76 -7.19
CA ASN A 19 -12.92 -2.63 -6.57
C ASN A 19 -13.25 -2.11 -5.16
N PRO A 20 -14.52 -1.82 -4.83
CA PRO A 20 -14.92 -1.34 -3.51
C PRO A 20 -14.43 -2.21 -2.34
N LYS A 21 -14.35 -3.53 -2.52
CA LYS A 21 -13.82 -4.44 -1.48
C LYS A 21 -12.33 -4.20 -1.21
N VAL A 22 -11.55 -3.92 -2.26
CA VAL A 22 -10.11 -3.62 -2.13
C VAL A 22 -9.90 -2.21 -1.58
N VAL A 23 -10.72 -1.24 -1.99
CA VAL A 23 -10.70 0.13 -1.43
C VAL A 23 -10.98 0.10 0.07
N LYS A 24 -12.03 -0.62 0.50
CA LYS A 24 -12.33 -0.80 1.92
C LYS A 24 -11.17 -1.47 2.66
N LYS A 25 -10.59 -2.53 2.08
CA LYS A 25 -9.44 -3.22 2.66
C LYS A 25 -8.27 -2.26 2.84
N TYR A 26 -7.92 -1.48 1.81
CA TYR A 26 -6.87 -0.46 1.87
C TYR A 26 -7.09 0.55 3.02
N GLN A 27 -8.30 1.09 3.16
CA GLN A 27 -8.64 2.03 4.25
C GLN A 27 -8.48 1.36 5.61
N THR A 28 -9.04 0.16 5.79
CA THR A 28 -8.91 -0.60 7.04
C THR A 28 -7.46 -0.92 7.40
N GLU A 29 -6.60 -1.24 6.42
CA GLU A 29 -5.18 -1.50 6.71
C GLU A 29 -4.42 -0.22 7.11
N ILE A 30 -4.78 0.96 6.60
CA ILE A 30 -4.22 2.24 7.06
C ILE A 30 -4.54 2.49 8.53
N ASP A 31 -5.81 2.25 8.91
CA ASP A 31 -6.25 2.43 10.30
C ASP A 31 -5.46 1.49 11.23
N LYS A 32 -5.31 0.22 10.84
CA LYS A 32 -4.52 -0.78 11.59
C LYS A 32 -3.05 -0.41 11.73
N VAL A 33 -2.42 0.09 10.67
CA VAL A 33 -1.02 0.54 10.73
C VAL A 33 -0.89 1.69 11.73
N THR A 34 -1.83 2.63 11.70
CA THR A 34 -1.83 3.78 12.63
C THR A 34 -2.03 3.32 14.08
N GLU A 35 -2.93 2.37 14.32
CA GLU A 35 -3.15 1.78 15.64
C GLU A 35 -1.88 1.08 16.16
N LYS A 36 -1.31 0.16 15.37
CA LYS A 36 -0.08 -0.56 15.72
C LYS A 36 1.11 0.37 15.92
N ALA A 37 1.21 1.46 15.14
CA ALA A 37 2.31 2.40 15.26
C ALA A 37 2.27 3.23 16.55
N ASN A 38 1.08 3.45 17.10
CA ASN A 38 0.88 4.18 18.36
C ASN A 38 0.92 3.28 19.60
N ASP A 39 0.88 1.96 19.42
CA ASP A 39 0.99 0.98 20.50
C ASP A 39 2.45 0.82 20.95
N THR A 40 2.90 1.75 21.79
CA THR A 40 4.29 1.85 22.29
C THR A 40 4.43 1.61 23.79
N GLU A 41 3.32 1.56 24.53
CA GLU A 41 3.36 1.48 25.99
C GLU A 41 3.93 0.13 26.47
N GLY A 42 4.92 0.19 27.36
CA GLY A 42 5.57 -0.98 27.93
C GLY A 42 6.48 -1.76 26.96
N LYS A 43 6.76 -1.23 25.77
CA LYS A 43 7.62 -1.85 24.76
C LYS A 43 9.00 -1.19 24.71
N THR A 44 9.99 -1.98 24.34
CA THR A 44 11.33 -1.51 23.98
C THR A 44 11.33 -0.85 22.60
N ASP A 45 12.34 -0.03 22.29
CA ASP A 45 12.49 0.60 20.97
C ASP A 45 12.56 -0.45 19.84
N GLU A 46 13.23 -1.59 20.08
CA GLU A 46 13.29 -2.71 19.14
C GLU A 46 11.91 -3.26 18.84
N GLU A 47 11.11 -3.55 19.87
CA GLU A 47 9.74 -4.07 19.71
C GLU A 47 8.83 -3.07 18.99
N VAL A 48 9.00 -1.76 19.25
CA VAL A 48 8.26 -0.71 18.54
C VAL A 48 8.63 -0.70 17.06
N ILE A 49 9.92 -0.77 16.73
CA ILE A 49 10.42 -0.81 15.35
C ILE A 49 9.86 -2.04 14.62
N VAL A 50 9.96 -3.22 15.24
CA VAL A 50 9.45 -4.48 14.67
C VAL A 50 7.96 -4.38 14.41
N ASN A 51 7.16 -3.94 15.39
CA ASN A 51 5.70 -3.82 15.25
C ASN A 51 5.30 -2.85 14.12
N GLN A 52 6.00 -1.71 14.00
CA GLN A 52 5.73 -0.74 12.95
C GLN A 52 6.04 -1.31 11.55
N CYS A 53 7.18 -1.98 11.39
CA CYS A 53 7.51 -2.64 10.12
C CYS A 53 6.56 -3.78 9.78
N GLU A 54 6.19 -4.62 10.75
CA GLU A 54 5.24 -5.72 10.56
C GLU A 54 3.87 -5.21 10.12
N ALA A 55 3.39 -4.09 10.68
CA ALA A 55 2.14 -3.48 10.27
C ALA A 55 2.16 -3.09 8.78
N VAL A 56 3.27 -2.50 8.30
CA VAL A 56 3.43 -2.14 6.88
C VAL A 56 3.54 -3.38 5.98
N ILE A 57 4.29 -4.40 6.42
CA ILE A 57 4.41 -5.69 5.73
C ILE A 57 3.03 -6.32 5.54
N GLU A 58 2.25 -6.41 6.63
CA GLU A 58 0.88 -6.94 6.59
C GLU A 58 0.00 -6.14 5.65
N MET A 59 0.03 -4.80 5.72
CA MET A 59 -0.73 -3.94 4.82
C MET A 59 -0.44 -4.26 3.34
N ILE A 60 0.84 -4.38 2.95
CA ILE A 60 1.24 -4.67 1.57
C ILE A 60 0.70 -6.05 1.15
N ASP A 61 0.94 -7.09 1.96
CA ASP A 61 0.51 -8.45 1.65
C ASP A 61 -1.01 -8.58 1.62
N ASN A 62 -1.70 -7.85 2.48
CA ASN A 62 -3.14 -7.81 2.53
C ASN A 62 -3.73 -7.17 1.26
N ILE A 63 -3.16 -6.06 0.77
CA ILE A 63 -3.70 -5.38 -0.41
C ILE A 63 -3.32 -6.09 -1.71
N PHE A 64 -2.07 -6.53 -1.84
CA PHE A 64 -1.50 -7.00 -3.10
C PHE A 64 -1.33 -8.52 -3.19
N GLY A 65 -1.51 -9.23 -2.07
CA GLY A 65 -1.38 -10.68 -1.96
C GLY A 65 -0.10 -11.09 -1.23
N LYS A 66 -0.14 -12.25 -0.56
CA LYS A 66 0.96 -12.80 0.25
C LYS A 66 2.29 -12.82 -0.51
N GLY A 67 3.35 -12.35 0.13
CA GLY A 67 4.70 -12.25 -0.43
C GLY A 67 4.97 -10.98 -1.26
N SER A 68 3.99 -10.09 -1.39
CA SER A 68 4.18 -8.79 -2.04
C SER A 68 5.09 -7.87 -1.22
N ALA A 69 5.00 -7.93 0.11
CA ALA A 69 5.87 -7.18 1.01
C ALA A 69 7.33 -7.56 0.81
N LYS A 70 7.65 -8.86 0.77
CA LYS A 70 9.01 -9.36 0.50
C LYS A 70 9.55 -8.87 -0.84
N LYS A 71 8.70 -8.74 -1.86
CA LYS A 71 9.10 -8.19 -3.16
C LYS A 71 9.48 -6.71 -3.07
N VAL A 72 8.78 -5.94 -2.24
CA VAL A 72 8.98 -4.49 -2.08
C VAL A 72 10.13 -4.16 -1.14
N LEU A 73 10.15 -4.81 0.03
CA LEU A 73 11.02 -4.48 1.16
C LEU A 73 12.29 -5.35 1.20
N GLY A 74 12.31 -6.50 0.51
CA GLY A 74 13.42 -7.45 0.57
C GLY A 74 13.26 -8.52 1.66
N GLU A 75 14.33 -9.28 1.91
CA GLU A 75 14.37 -10.24 3.04
C GLU A 75 14.59 -9.55 4.39
N GLU A 76 15.36 -8.47 4.38
CA GLU A 76 15.64 -7.63 5.54
C GLU A 76 15.23 -6.20 5.21
N THR A 77 14.72 -5.47 6.21
CA THR A 77 14.28 -4.08 6.08
C THR A 77 14.54 -3.33 7.38
N ASP A 78 14.66 -2.01 7.29
CA ASP A 78 14.71 -1.10 8.44
C ASP A 78 13.43 -0.24 8.52
N LEU A 79 13.25 0.45 9.65
CA LEU A 79 12.07 1.27 9.89
C LEU A 79 11.89 2.40 8.88
N LEU A 80 12.96 3.09 8.46
CA LEU A 80 12.84 4.18 7.50
C LEU A 80 12.36 3.65 6.15
N THR A 81 12.85 2.49 5.73
CA THR A 81 12.38 1.80 4.52
C THR A 81 10.90 1.42 4.63
N CYS A 82 10.47 0.86 5.77
CA CYS A 82 9.06 0.57 6.04
C CYS A 82 8.17 1.84 5.99
N LEU A 83 8.61 2.93 6.61
CA LEU A 83 7.88 4.20 6.62
C LEU A 83 7.81 4.85 5.23
N GLN A 84 8.87 4.73 4.43
CA GLN A 84 8.85 5.20 3.04
C GLN A 84 7.82 4.41 2.22
N ALA A 85 7.78 3.08 2.34
CA ALA A 85 6.76 2.26 1.70
C ALA A 85 5.35 2.66 2.14
N TYR A 86 5.14 2.88 3.45
CA TYR A 86 3.87 3.34 3.99
C TYR A 86 3.42 4.70 3.41
N PHE A 87 4.32 5.66 3.29
CA PHE A 87 4.02 6.95 2.68
C PHE A 87 3.61 6.82 1.20
N GLU A 88 4.32 5.99 0.43
CA GLU A 88 3.97 5.72 -0.96
C GLU A 88 2.63 4.99 -1.09
N LEU A 89 2.32 4.06 -0.18
CA LEU A 89 1.04 3.36 -0.11
C LEU A 89 -0.12 4.31 0.20
N THR A 90 0.01 5.14 1.24
CA THR A 90 -1.06 6.07 1.67
C THR A 90 -1.36 7.17 0.65
N THR A 91 -0.39 7.48 -0.21
CA THR A 91 -0.55 8.47 -1.29
C THR A 91 -0.81 7.85 -2.66
N MET A 92 -0.82 6.52 -2.80
CA MET A 92 -0.91 5.85 -4.11
C MET A 92 -2.20 6.18 -4.86
N TYR A 93 -3.32 6.37 -4.16
CA TYR A 93 -4.58 6.71 -4.83
C TYR A 93 -4.49 8.07 -5.51
N LYS A 94 -4.01 9.08 -4.78
CA LYS A 94 -3.80 10.43 -5.28
C LYS A 94 -2.80 10.45 -6.43
N ASN A 95 -1.67 9.77 -6.26
CA ASN A 95 -0.51 9.93 -7.14
C ASN A 95 -0.51 8.98 -8.34
N GLN A 96 -1.20 7.84 -8.28
CA GLN A 96 -1.11 6.78 -9.30
C GLN A 96 -2.49 6.30 -9.77
N VAL A 97 -3.42 5.97 -8.85
CA VAL A 97 -4.72 5.37 -9.21
C VAL A 97 -5.66 6.39 -9.86
N VAL A 98 -5.83 7.57 -9.28
CA VAL A 98 -6.68 8.63 -9.83
C VAL A 98 -6.18 9.10 -11.21
N PRO A 99 -4.87 9.39 -11.41
CA PRO A 99 -4.35 9.69 -12.75
C PRO A 99 -4.61 8.59 -13.77
N TYR A 100 -4.44 7.31 -13.39
CA TYR A 100 -4.76 6.18 -14.26
C TYR A 100 -6.25 6.16 -14.62
N MET A 101 -7.14 6.30 -13.64
CA MET A 101 -8.59 6.31 -13.85
C MET A 101 -9.01 7.45 -14.80
N ASN A 102 -8.49 8.66 -14.60
CA ASN A 102 -8.79 9.81 -15.45
C ASN A 102 -8.33 9.58 -16.90
N LYS A 103 -7.16 8.97 -17.09
CA LYS A 103 -6.66 8.59 -18.42
C LYS A 103 -7.58 7.58 -19.12
N GLU A 104 -8.09 6.59 -18.38
CA GLU A 104 -9.01 5.59 -18.95
C GLU A 104 -10.38 6.21 -19.29
N ILE A 105 -10.92 7.09 -18.44
CA ILE A 105 -12.15 7.84 -18.72
C ILE A 105 -11.99 8.71 -19.98
N ALA A 106 -10.85 9.37 -20.16
CA ALA A 106 -10.58 10.18 -21.34
C ALA A 106 -10.55 9.34 -22.62
N LYS A 107 -10.00 8.13 -22.59
CA LYS A 107 -10.01 7.20 -23.73
C LYS A 107 -11.42 6.75 -24.10
N MET A 108 -12.25 6.45 -23.11
CA MET A 108 -13.65 6.07 -23.33
C MET A 108 -14.40 7.18 -24.06
N LYS A 109 -14.26 8.43 -23.60
CA LYS A 109 -14.84 9.61 -24.25
C LYS A 109 -14.31 9.86 -25.67
N ALA A 110 -13.05 9.50 -25.94
CA ALA A 110 -12.43 9.70 -27.25
C ALA A 110 -12.85 8.62 -28.27
N GLY A 111 -13.18 7.41 -27.83
CA GLY A 111 -13.65 6.32 -28.68
C GLY A 111 -15.16 6.33 -28.98
N GLU A 112 -15.92 7.26 -28.38
CA GLU A 112 -17.33 7.52 -28.68
C GLU A 112 -17.53 8.52 -29.84
N LYS A 113 -16.44 8.94 -30.51
CA LYS A 113 -16.46 9.75 -31.74
C LYS A 113 -16.18 8.89 -32.96
#